data_AF-A0A9E4GC86-F1
#
_entry.id   AF-A0A9E4GC86-F1
#
_cell.length_a   1.000
_cell.length_b   1.000
_cell.length_c   1.000
_cell.angle_alpha   90.00
_cell.angle_beta   90.00
_cell.angle_gamma   90.00
#
_symmetry.space_group_name_H-M   'P 1'
#
loop_
_entity.id
_entity.type
_entity.pdbx_description
1 polymer ?
#
loop_
_entity_poly.entity_id
_entity_poly.type
_entity_poly.pdbx_seq_one_letter_code
_entity_poly.pdbx_strand_id
1 'polypeptide(L)'
;MRSLGISKICGVLLLLRAWLASAQPAAAQSGIGVISGWACEAEEIVIELNGMPLQAGYGTIREDTRSVCGDANNGFSLLWNWNNLGPGEHTVRALLDGVEFAHTTVRVTTLREEP
;
A
#
# COMPACT_ATOMS: atom_id res chain seq x y z
N MET A 1 -14.44 46.19 -12.93
CA MET A 1 -13.79 45.70 -11.69
C MET A 1 -14.65 44.56 -11.16
N ARG A 2 -14.23 43.30 -11.39
CA ARG A 2 -13.86 42.29 -10.37
C ARG A 2 -14.93 42.12 -9.28
N SER A 3 -15.52 40.96 -8.98
CA SER A 3 -15.36 39.57 -9.41
C SER A 3 -16.53 38.79 -8.78
N LEU A 4 -17.12 37.84 -9.51
CA LEU A 4 -18.01 36.82 -8.92
C LEU A 4 -17.22 36.00 -7.88
N GLY A 5 -17.70 35.96 -6.65
CA GLY A 5 -17.17 35.09 -5.60
C GLY A 5 -17.58 33.64 -5.86
N ILE A 6 -16.69 32.87 -6.48
CA ILE A 6 -16.81 31.42 -6.55
C ILE A 6 -16.43 30.89 -5.17
N SER A 7 -17.45 30.52 -4.41
CA SER A 7 -17.34 29.80 -3.14
C SER A 7 -16.57 28.49 -3.34
N LYS A 8 -15.40 28.40 -2.69
CA LYS A 8 -14.74 27.18 -2.21
C LYS A 8 -15.10 25.88 -2.94
N ILE A 9 -14.48 25.67 -4.09
CA ILE A 9 -14.02 24.34 -4.49
C ILE A 9 -12.50 24.40 -4.34
N CYS A 10 -12.02 24.35 -3.09
CA CYS A 10 -10.62 24.05 -2.83
C CYS A 10 -10.50 22.53 -2.90
N GLY A 11 -10.62 21.98 -4.11
CA GLY A 11 -10.14 20.65 -4.42
C GLY A 11 -8.62 20.72 -4.39
N VAL A 12 -8.04 20.70 -3.19
CA VAL A 12 -6.64 20.29 -3.05
C VAL A 12 -6.63 18.84 -3.49
N LEU A 13 -6.18 18.61 -4.71
CA LEU A 13 -5.70 17.31 -5.12
C LEU A 13 -4.51 17.01 -4.19
N LEU A 14 -4.79 16.41 -3.04
CA LEU A 14 -3.75 15.95 -2.12
C LEU A 14 -2.93 14.94 -2.91
N LEU A 15 -1.74 15.34 -3.35
CA LEU A 15 -0.81 14.42 -3.99
C LEU A 15 -0.38 13.43 -2.89
N LEU A 16 -1.05 12.28 -2.83
CA LEU A 16 -0.69 11.18 -1.94
C LEU A 16 0.78 10.82 -2.23
N ARG A 17 1.68 11.14 -1.31
CA ARG A 17 3.08 10.74 -1.37
C ARG A 17 3.23 9.40 -0.66
N ALA A 18 2.95 8.35 -1.42
CA ALA A 18 3.03 6.98 -0.94
C ALA A 18 3.54 6.06 -2.05
N TRP A 19 4.13 4.94 -1.66
CA TRP A 19 4.66 3.94 -2.56
C TRP A 19 4.55 2.53 -1.98
N LEU A 20 4.07 1.59 -2.79
CA LEU A 20 4.02 0.18 -2.47
C LEU A 20 5.28 -0.52 -3.00
N ALA A 21 6.11 -1.02 -2.09
CA ALA A 21 7.46 -1.49 -2.39
C ALA A 21 7.51 -2.93 -2.90
N SER A 22 6.85 -3.83 -2.19
CA SER A 22 7.07 -5.27 -2.36
C SER A 22 6.02 -5.97 -3.21
N ALA A 23 5.01 -5.24 -3.69
CA ALA A 23 4.00 -5.75 -4.60
C ALA A 23 4.35 -5.40 -6.06
N GLN A 24 5.45 -5.98 -6.54
CA GLN A 24 5.83 -5.85 -7.95
C GLN A 24 4.83 -6.62 -8.83
N PRO A 25 4.42 -6.06 -9.99
CA PRO A 25 3.51 -6.75 -10.90
C PRO A 25 4.04 -8.14 -11.28
N ALA A 26 3.16 -9.14 -11.22
CA ALA A 26 3.44 -10.53 -11.60
C ALA A 26 4.56 -11.23 -10.79
N ALA A 27 4.93 -10.70 -9.62
CA ALA A 27 5.82 -11.40 -8.71
C ALA A 27 5.18 -12.72 -8.23
N ALA A 28 5.95 -13.81 -8.28
CA ALA A 28 5.56 -15.09 -7.71
C ALA A 28 5.68 -15.02 -6.18
N GLN A 29 4.59 -15.27 -5.47
CA GLN A 29 4.52 -15.27 -4.01
C GLN A 29 4.22 -16.67 -3.49
N SER A 30 4.83 -17.04 -2.37
CA SER A 30 4.61 -18.32 -1.67
C SER A 30 5.00 -18.19 -0.21
N GLY A 31 4.43 -19.01 0.67
CA GLY A 31 4.78 -19.02 2.09
C GLY A 31 4.53 -17.69 2.80
N ILE A 32 5.37 -17.36 3.78
CA ILE A 32 5.28 -16.11 4.54
C ILE A 32 6.13 -15.04 3.87
N GLY A 33 5.53 -13.88 3.56
CA GLY A 33 6.20 -12.73 2.96
C GLY A 33 5.78 -11.41 3.58
N VAL A 34 6.47 -10.33 3.19
CA VAL A 34 6.20 -8.97 3.69
C VAL A 34 5.64 -8.11 2.56
N ILE A 35 4.47 -7.53 2.79
CA ILE A 35 3.92 -6.43 1.99
C ILE A 35 4.37 -5.13 2.64
N SER A 36 5.15 -4.29 1.96
CA SER A 36 5.75 -3.09 2.55
C SER A 36 5.78 -1.91 1.59
N GLY A 37 6.02 -0.73 2.14
CA GLY A 37 6.10 0.52 1.40
C GLY A 37 6.37 1.71 2.31
N TRP A 38 6.01 2.90 1.84
CA TRP A 38 5.99 4.10 2.67
C TRP A 38 4.86 5.04 2.27
N ALA A 39 4.44 5.88 3.20
CA ALA A 39 3.53 6.99 3.03
C ALA A 39 4.02 8.15 3.91
N CYS A 40 3.98 9.40 3.43
CA CYS A 40 4.45 10.53 4.25
C CYS A 40 3.52 10.84 5.43
N GLU A 41 2.21 10.72 5.23
CA GLU A 41 1.20 10.97 6.25
C GLU A 41 0.09 9.93 6.08
N ALA A 42 -0.26 9.23 7.15
CA ALA A 42 -1.36 8.27 7.19
C ALA A 42 -1.85 8.12 8.63
N GLU A 43 -3.16 8.06 8.82
CA GLU A 43 -3.78 7.54 10.04
C GLU A 43 -3.83 6.00 9.99
N GLU A 44 -4.08 5.46 8.80
CA GLU A 44 -4.23 4.04 8.54
C GLU A 44 -3.65 3.65 7.16
N ILE A 45 -2.92 2.53 7.12
CA ILE A 45 -2.55 1.87 5.86
C ILE A 45 -3.23 0.50 5.81
N VAL A 46 -4.13 0.33 4.84
CA VAL A 46 -4.84 -0.92 4.60
C VAL A 46 -4.32 -1.56 3.32
N ILE A 47 -3.98 -2.84 3.40
CA ILE A 47 -3.72 -3.69 2.24
C ILE A 47 -4.97 -4.52 1.98
N GLU A 48 -5.62 -4.31 0.84
CA GLU A 48 -6.76 -5.11 0.42
C GLU A 48 -6.30 -6.23 -0.52
N LEU A 49 -6.50 -7.48 -0.10
CA LEU A 49 -6.23 -8.68 -0.89
C LEU A 49 -7.54 -9.28 -1.39
N ASN A 50 -7.82 -9.20 -2.69
CA ASN A 50 -9.09 -9.69 -3.27
C ASN A 50 -10.36 -9.17 -2.55
N GLY A 51 -10.37 -7.91 -2.13
CA GLY A 51 -11.48 -7.33 -1.37
C GLY A 51 -11.41 -7.57 0.15
N MET A 52 -10.43 -8.34 0.65
CA MET A 52 -10.22 -8.54 2.10
C MET A 52 -9.28 -7.46 2.65
N PRO A 53 -9.76 -6.56 3.53
CA PRO A 53 -8.92 -5.52 4.13
C PRO A 53 -8.03 -6.10 5.24
N LEU A 54 -6.74 -5.75 5.21
CA LEU A 54 -5.75 -6.15 6.20
C LEU A 54 -4.96 -4.92 6.65
N GLN A 55 -4.96 -4.65 7.95
CA GLN A 55 -4.25 -3.51 8.52
C GLN A 55 -2.72 -3.74 8.50
N ALA A 56 -1.98 -2.81 7.90
CA ALA A 56 -0.52 -2.79 7.99
C ALA A 56 -0.07 -1.99 9.22
N GLY A 57 1.07 -2.37 9.79
CA GLY A 57 1.76 -1.49 10.74
C GLY A 57 2.35 -0.30 10.00
N TYR A 58 2.24 0.90 10.56
CA TYR A 58 2.78 2.15 10.02
C TYR A 58 3.64 2.87 11.07
N GLY A 59 4.53 3.77 10.65
CA GLY A 59 5.39 4.55 11.56
C GLY A 59 6.82 4.02 11.71
N THR A 60 7.24 3.06 10.89
CA THR A 60 8.62 2.53 10.93
C THR A 60 9.61 3.47 10.22
N ILE A 61 10.89 3.40 10.61
CA ILE A 61 11.93 4.31 10.10
C ILE A 61 12.28 3.98 8.63
N ARG A 62 12.28 5.02 7.78
CA ARG A 62 12.63 5.06 6.37
C ARG A 62 13.37 6.37 6.07
N GLU A 63 14.64 6.43 6.46
CA GLU A 63 15.49 7.62 6.33
C GLU A 63 15.61 8.11 4.88
N ASP A 64 15.52 7.18 3.91
CA ASP A 64 15.51 7.47 2.49
C ASP A 64 14.32 8.34 2.03
N THR A 65 13.27 8.45 2.85
CA THR A 65 12.08 9.28 2.58
C THR A 65 12.20 10.70 3.11
N ARG A 66 13.24 11.05 3.89
CA ARG A 66 13.31 12.36 4.57
C ARG A 66 13.27 13.56 3.65
N SER A 67 13.93 13.48 2.50
CA SER A 67 13.89 14.56 1.50
C SER A 67 12.52 14.71 0.82
N VAL A 68 11.69 13.67 0.87
CA VAL A 68 10.37 13.61 0.24
C VAL A 68 9.25 13.94 1.23
N CYS A 69 9.32 13.44 2.46
CA CYS A 69 8.27 13.57 3.47
C CYS A 69 8.56 14.63 4.53
N GLY A 70 9.82 15.04 4.72
CA GLY A 70 10.23 15.95 5.79
C GLY A 70 10.61 15.25 7.10
N ASP A 71 10.27 13.98 7.26
CA ASP A 71 10.62 13.11 8.39
C ASP A 71 10.96 11.69 7.91
N ALA A 72 11.07 10.73 8.83
CA ALA A 72 11.49 9.36 8.49
C ALA A 72 10.58 8.25 9.03
N ASN A 73 9.55 8.54 9.81
CA ASN A 73 8.64 7.54 10.39
C ASN A 73 7.51 7.18 9.41
N ASN A 74 7.88 6.85 8.18
CA ASN A 74 6.97 6.76 7.02
C ASN A 74 6.79 5.33 6.50
N GLY A 75 7.51 4.36 7.03
CA GLY A 75 7.45 2.99 6.55
C GLY A 75 6.22 2.24 7.05
N PHE A 76 5.60 1.46 6.17
CA PHE A 76 4.60 0.47 6.54
C PHE A 76 5.01 -0.96 6.17
N SER A 77 4.49 -1.94 6.92
CA SER A 77 4.63 -3.36 6.60
C SER A 77 3.48 -4.23 7.12
N LEU A 78 3.20 -5.30 6.39
CA LEU A 78 2.27 -6.36 6.75
C LEU A 78 2.98 -7.71 6.50
N LEU A 79 3.14 -8.50 7.55
CA LEU A 79 3.57 -9.89 7.43
C LEU A 79 2.37 -10.76 7.07
N TRP A 80 2.43 -11.45 5.94
CA TRP A 80 1.31 -12.22 5.41
C TRP A 80 1.73 -13.62 4.99
N ASN A 81 0.89 -14.61 5.27
CA ASN A 81 1.05 -15.96 4.74
C ASN A 81 0.28 -16.09 3.43
N TRP A 82 0.99 -16.07 2.31
CA TRP A 82 0.43 -16.22 0.96
C TRP A 82 -0.24 -17.58 0.74
N ASN A 83 0.09 -18.61 1.53
CA ASN A 83 -0.60 -19.91 1.48
C ASN A 83 -2.07 -19.83 1.93
N ASN A 84 -2.48 -18.75 2.59
CA ASN A 84 -3.89 -18.49 2.88
C ASN A 84 -4.69 -18.18 1.59
N LEU A 85 -4.00 -17.86 0.50
CA LEU A 85 -4.56 -17.73 -0.83
C LEU A 85 -4.33 -19.05 -1.59
N GLY A 86 -5.28 -19.45 -2.42
CA GLY A 86 -5.08 -20.55 -3.37
C GLY A 86 -4.03 -20.19 -4.44
N PRO A 87 -3.53 -21.15 -5.22
CA PRO A 87 -2.67 -20.83 -6.36
C PRO A 87 -3.46 -20.03 -7.41
N GLY A 88 -2.84 -19.02 -8.02
CA GLY A 88 -3.49 -18.20 -9.04
C GLY A 88 -3.10 -16.73 -8.98
N GLU A 89 -3.86 -15.89 -9.70
CA GLU A 89 -3.70 -14.44 -9.66
C GLU A 89 -4.57 -13.82 -8.56
N HIS A 90 -3.98 -12.88 -7.83
CA HIS A 90 -4.63 -12.16 -6.74
C HIS A 90 -4.37 -10.67 -6.89
N THR A 91 -5.40 -9.89 -6.61
CA THR A 91 -5.34 -8.43 -6.60
C THR A 91 -4.86 -7.94 -5.24
N VAL A 92 -3.97 -6.94 -5.27
CA VAL A 92 -3.47 -6.23 -4.09
C VAL A 92 -3.72 -4.75 -4.32
N ARG A 93 -4.48 -4.13 -3.43
CA ARG A 93 -4.66 -2.67 -3.38
C ARG A 93 -4.07 -2.15 -2.07
N ALA A 94 -3.41 -1.00 -2.12
CA ALA A 94 -2.96 -0.29 -0.93
C ALA A 94 -3.76 1.00 -0.80
N LEU A 95 -4.37 1.18 0.37
CA LEU A 95 -5.20 2.31 0.71
C LEU A 95 -4.52 3.09 1.83
N LEU A 96 -4.53 4.41 1.69
CA LEU A 96 -4.09 5.39 2.68
C LEU A 96 -5.33 6.15 3.10
N ASP A 97 -5.74 5.98 4.37
CA ASP A 97 -6.94 6.60 4.95
C ASP A 97 -8.19 6.37 4.08
N GLY A 98 -8.33 5.14 3.56
CA GLY A 98 -9.42 4.72 2.67
C GLY A 98 -9.29 5.13 1.21
N VAL A 99 -8.24 5.86 0.82
CA VAL A 99 -7.96 6.26 -0.56
C VAL A 99 -6.91 5.36 -1.19
N GLU A 100 -7.25 4.70 -2.31
CA GLU A 100 -6.31 3.87 -3.06
C GLU A 100 -5.14 4.70 -3.61
N PHE A 101 -3.91 4.26 -3.34
CA PHE A 101 -2.69 4.87 -3.90
C PHE A 101 -1.84 3.88 -4.72
N ALA A 102 -2.09 2.58 -4.60
CA ALA A 102 -1.43 1.56 -5.41
C ALA A 102 -2.34 0.35 -5.64
N HIS A 103 -2.19 -0.27 -6.82
CA HIS A 103 -2.90 -1.47 -7.23
C HIS A 103 -1.98 -2.32 -8.11
N THR A 104 -1.87 -3.60 -7.78
CA THR A 104 -1.15 -4.58 -8.58
C THR A 104 -1.84 -5.95 -8.57
N THR A 105 -1.35 -6.84 -9.43
CA THR A 105 -1.66 -8.27 -9.40
C THR A 105 -0.41 -9.05 -9.05
N VAL A 106 -0.54 -10.00 -8.13
CA VAL A 106 0.50 -10.97 -7.78
C VAL A 106 0.05 -12.38 -8.17
N ARG A 107 1.01 -13.27 -8.41
CA ARG A 107 0.73 -14.68 -8.69
C ARG A 107 1.15 -15.52 -7.50
N VAL A 108 0.21 -16.20 -6.85
CA VAL A 108 0.52 -17.14 -5.77
C VAL A 108 0.85 -18.50 -6.38
N THR A 109 2.00 -19.05 -5.98
CA THR A 109 2.40 -20.42 -6.27
C THR A 109 2.50 -21.19 -4.97
N THR A 110 1.72 -22.25 -4.82
CA THR A 110 1.90 -23.16 -3.68
C THR A 110 3.15 -23.99 -3.93
N LEU A 111 4.21 -23.77 -3.16
CA LEU A 111 5.26 -24.78 -3.02
C LEU A 111 4.59 -25.98 -2.33
N ARG A 112 4.57 -27.14 -2.99
CA ARG A 112 4.05 -28.36 -2.36
C ARG A 112 4.86 -28.64 -1.09
N GLU A 113 4.17 -28.97 0.00
CA GLU A 113 4.78 -29.70 1.12
C GLU A 113 5.32 -31.01 0.54
N GLU A 114 6.61 -31.31 0.74
CA GLU A 114 7.15 -32.61 0.36
C GLU A 114 6.46 -33.72 1.19
N PRO A 115 6.13 -34.86 0.59
CA PRO A 115 5.38 -35.94 1.24
C PRO A 115 6.13 -36.62 2.40
#